data_AF-R7EWD4-F1
#
_entry.id   AF-R7EWD4-F1
#
_cell.length_a   1.000
_cell.length_b   1.000
_cell.length_c   1.000
_cell.angle_alpha   90.00
_cell.angle_beta   90.00
_cell.angle_gamma   90.00
#
_symmetry.space_group_name_H-M   'P 1'
#
loop_
_entity.id
_entity.type
_entity.pdbx_description
1 polymer ?
#
loop_
_entity_poly.entity_id
_entity_poly.type
_entity_poly.pdbx_seq_one_letter_code
_entity_poly.pdbx_strand_id
1 'polypeptide(L)'
;MQSIDKAMRVYEAMVDAESTASDRLDSVVAELIACDETGQYLCSGARYLHALNGPKYEKLVNAMVEAAIDRDREHRYLSQLLPSLWGENFMENADQLRLSDNNFRRIFKRIYPDK
;
A
#
# COMPACT_ATOMS: atom_id res chain seq x y z
N MET A 1 -14.70 -15.42 -7.75
CA MET A 1 -13.50 -16.06 -8.33
C MET A 1 -12.82 -15.19 -9.39
N GLN A 2 -13.56 -14.54 -10.30
CA GLN A 2 -12.96 -13.68 -11.36
C GLN A 2 -12.19 -12.43 -10.88
N SER A 3 -12.52 -11.86 -9.71
CA SER A 3 -11.92 -10.60 -9.22
C SER A 3 -10.49 -10.77 -8.69
N ILE A 4 -10.23 -11.84 -7.93
CA ILE A 4 -8.89 -12.15 -7.38
C ILE A 4 -7.90 -12.44 -8.52
N ASP A 5 -8.33 -13.23 -9.51
CA ASP A 5 -7.51 -13.53 -10.70
C ASP A 5 -7.18 -12.26 -11.50
N LYS A 6 -8.07 -11.25 -11.46
CA LYS A 6 -7.83 -9.96 -12.11
C LYS A 6 -6.80 -9.13 -11.34
N ALA A 7 -6.99 -8.93 -10.03
CA ALA A 7 -6.10 -8.11 -9.20
C ALA A 7 -4.65 -8.62 -9.23
N MET A 8 -4.47 -9.95 -9.22
CA MET A 8 -3.15 -10.58 -9.37
C MET A 8 -2.47 -10.21 -10.69
N ARG A 9 -3.19 -10.33 -11.82
CA ARG A 9 -2.64 -9.99 -13.15
C ARG A 9 -2.31 -8.52 -13.28
N VAL A 10 -3.11 -7.64 -12.69
CA VAL A 10 -2.85 -6.20 -12.71
C VAL A 10 -1.64 -5.85 -11.84
N TYR A 11 -1.48 -6.53 -10.70
CA TYR A 11 -0.27 -6.41 -9.90
C TYR A 11 0.99 -6.87 -10.65
N GLU A 12 0.94 -8.00 -11.36
CA GLU A 12 2.05 -8.46 -12.21
C GLU A 12 2.38 -7.43 -13.30
N ALA A 13 1.35 -6.88 -13.97
CA ALA A 13 1.52 -5.83 -14.96
C ALA A 13 2.12 -4.53 -14.37
N MET A 14 1.87 -4.23 -13.10
CA MET A 14 2.45 -3.07 -12.41
C MET A 14 3.96 -3.26 -12.23
N VAL A 15 4.37 -4.45 -11.81
CA VAL A 15 5.79 -4.83 -11.67
C VAL A 15 6.52 -4.73 -13.01
N ASP A 16 5.91 -5.27 -14.08
CA ASP A 16 6.46 -5.18 -15.43
C ASP A 16 6.55 -3.72 -15.93
N ALA A 17 5.52 -2.92 -15.69
CA ALA A 17 5.46 -1.52 -16.12
C ALA A 17 6.52 -0.67 -15.40
N GLU A 18 6.76 -0.88 -14.11
CA GLU A 18 7.83 -0.21 -13.37
C GLU A 18 9.20 -0.44 -14.03
N SER A 19 9.45 -1.68 -14.48
CA SER A 19 10.73 -2.09 -15.06
C SER A 19 10.91 -1.71 -16.53
N THR A 20 9.82 -1.65 -17.32
CA THR A 20 9.92 -1.58 -18.80
C THR A 20 9.12 -0.44 -19.45
N ALA A 21 8.15 0.15 -18.75
CA ALA A 21 7.22 1.13 -19.30
C ALA A 21 6.65 2.06 -18.21
N SER A 22 7.52 2.85 -17.59
CA SER A 22 7.17 3.67 -16.41
C SER A 22 6.05 4.70 -16.67
N ASP A 23 5.84 5.09 -17.93
CA ASP A 23 4.74 5.96 -18.37
C ASP A 23 3.36 5.33 -18.20
N ARG A 24 3.29 3.99 -18.14
CA ARG A 24 2.04 3.25 -17.92
C ARG A 24 1.75 3.00 -16.45
N LEU A 25 2.72 3.19 -15.55
CA LEU A 25 2.62 2.76 -14.16
C LEU A 25 1.39 3.37 -13.44
N ASP A 26 1.15 4.67 -13.64
CA ASP A 26 -0.01 5.37 -13.05
C ASP A 26 -1.34 4.72 -13.45
N SER A 27 -1.49 4.35 -14.72
CA SER A 27 -2.72 3.73 -15.24
C SER A 27 -2.94 2.32 -14.68
N VAL A 28 -1.86 1.56 -14.51
CA VAL A 28 -1.92 0.19 -13.96
C VAL A 28 -2.23 0.24 -12.46
N VAL A 29 -1.65 1.18 -11.73
CA VAL A 29 -1.99 1.41 -10.30
C VAL A 29 -3.46 1.80 -10.14
N ALA A 30 -3.98 2.69 -11.00
CA ALA A 30 -5.40 3.04 -10.98
C ALA A 30 -6.30 1.83 -11.25
N GLU A 31 -5.92 0.93 -12.17
CA GLU A 31 -6.65 -0.31 -12.40
C GLU A 31 -6.57 -1.26 -11.19
N LEU A 32 -5.41 -1.36 -10.55
CA LEU A 32 -5.23 -2.19 -9.35
C LEU A 32 -6.14 -1.71 -8.22
N ILE A 33 -6.17 -0.39 -8.00
CA ILE A 33 -7.10 0.27 -7.07
C ILE A 33 -8.55 -0.05 -7.44
N ALA A 34 -8.92 -0.11 -8.71
CA ALA A 34 -10.30 -0.38 -9.10
C ALA A 34 -10.72 -1.85 -8.89
N CYS A 35 -9.80 -2.81 -8.94
CA CYS A 35 -10.13 -4.24 -8.96
C CYS A 35 -9.72 -5.05 -7.73
N ASP A 36 -8.74 -4.60 -6.94
CA ASP A 36 -8.41 -5.29 -5.69
C ASP A 36 -9.46 -4.99 -4.63
N GLU A 37 -10.33 -5.94 -4.34
CA GLU A 37 -11.41 -5.81 -3.35
C GLU A 37 -10.95 -6.10 -1.92
N THR A 38 -9.84 -6.82 -1.73
CA THR A 38 -9.37 -7.25 -0.40
C THR A 38 -8.32 -6.31 0.18
N GLY A 39 -7.63 -5.56 -0.68
CA GLY A 39 -6.49 -4.73 -0.29
C GLY A 39 -5.17 -5.50 -0.21
N GLN A 40 -5.18 -6.80 -0.52
CA GLN A 40 -3.97 -7.63 -0.50
C GLN A 40 -2.93 -7.11 -1.50
N TYR A 41 -3.32 -6.95 -2.76
CA TYR A 41 -2.41 -6.57 -3.83
C TYR A 41 -2.08 -5.08 -3.77
N LEU A 42 -2.96 -4.24 -3.23
CA LEU A 42 -2.67 -2.85 -2.90
C LEU A 42 -1.58 -2.74 -1.82
N CYS A 43 -1.66 -3.54 -0.76
CA CYS A 43 -0.61 -3.58 0.26
C CYS A 43 0.72 -4.08 -0.33
N SER A 44 0.68 -5.17 -1.11
CA SER A 44 1.87 -5.70 -1.79
C SER A 44 2.49 -4.69 -2.76
N GLY A 45 1.67 -4.00 -3.56
CA GLY A 45 2.12 -3.01 -4.53
C GLY A 45 2.73 -1.77 -3.88
N ALA A 46 2.10 -1.26 -2.83
CA ALA A 46 2.64 -0.14 -2.04
C ALA A 46 4.02 -0.49 -1.47
N ARG A 47 4.18 -1.67 -0.87
CA ARG A 47 5.46 -2.15 -0.35
C ARG A 47 6.52 -2.27 -1.44
N TYR A 48 6.15 -2.84 -2.59
CA TYR A 48 7.05 -3.04 -3.72
C TYR A 48 7.61 -1.70 -4.23
N LEU A 49 6.73 -0.75 -4.59
CA LEU A 49 7.18 0.54 -5.11
C LEU A 49 7.99 1.33 -4.07
N HIS A 50 7.56 1.31 -2.80
CA HIS A 50 8.29 1.99 -1.73
C HIS A 50 9.72 1.43 -1.56
N ALA A 51 9.86 0.10 -1.59
CA ALA A 51 11.16 -0.56 -1.46
C ALA A 51 12.11 -0.25 -2.63
N LEU A 52 11.58 -0.01 -3.83
CA LEU A 52 12.37 0.40 -4.98
C LEU A 52 12.84 1.85 -4.87
N ASN A 53 11.92 2.78 -4.64
CA ASN A 53 12.21 4.19 -4.48
C ASN A 53 11.00 4.95 -3.88
N GLY A 54 10.90 4.96 -2.55
CA GLY A 54 9.83 5.66 -1.82
C GLY A 54 9.55 7.09 -2.29
N PRO A 55 10.56 7.99 -2.34
CA PRO A 55 10.35 9.36 -2.80
C PRO A 55 9.84 9.47 -4.25
N LYS A 56 10.31 8.61 -5.15
CA LYS A 56 9.85 8.61 -6.55
C LYS A 56 8.37 8.23 -6.67
N TYR A 57 7.92 7.26 -5.88
CA TYR A 57 6.60 6.65 -6.00
C TYR A 57 5.61 7.07 -4.92
N GLU A 58 5.94 8.07 -4.10
CA GLU A 58 5.17 8.50 -2.93
C GLU A 58 3.67 8.68 -3.23
N LYS A 59 3.33 9.32 -4.35
CA LYS A 59 1.93 9.53 -4.74
C LYS A 59 1.17 8.23 -4.99
N LEU A 60 1.80 7.28 -5.68
CA LEU A 60 1.20 5.98 -6.01
C LEU A 60 1.11 5.08 -4.78
N VAL A 61 2.15 5.08 -3.96
CA VAL A 61 2.18 4.37 -2.67
C VAL A 61 1.04 4.88 -1.78
N ASN A 62 0.91 6.20 -1.60
CA ASN A 62 -0.16 6.78 -0.79
C ASN A 62 -1.55 6.42 -1.31
N ALA A 63 -1.79 6.51 -2.63
CA ALA A 63 -3.08 6.13 -3.22
C ALA A 63 -3.42 4.66 -2.97
N MET A 64 -2.47 3.74 -3.11
CA MET A 64 -2.69 2.32 -2.82
C MET A 64 -2.93 2.07 -1.33
N VAL A 65 -2.19 2.73 -0.44
CA VAL A 65 -2.36 2.59 1.02
C VAL A 65 -3.74 3.08 1.46
N GLU A 66 -4.17 4.27 1.00
CA GLU A 66 -5.51 4.80 1.31
C GLU A 66 -6.59 3.82 0.87
N ALA A 67 -6.46 3.29 -0.34
CA ALA A 67 -7.43 2.37 -0.90
C ALA A 67 -7.38 0.98 -0.24
N ALA A 68 -6.24 0.57 0.33
CA ALA A 68 -6.12 -0.64 1.14
C ALA A 68 -6.78 -0.49 2.51
N ILE A 69 -6.64 0.68 3.16
CA ILE A 69 -7.26 0.96 4.48
C ILE A 69 -8.78 0.77 4.44
N ASP A 70 -9.41 1.14 3.33
CA ASP A 70 -10.86 1.05 3.17
C ASP A 70 -11.36 -0.40 2.92
N ARG A 71 -10.46 -1.28 2.47
CA ARG A 71 -10.77 -2.64 2.00
C ARG A 71 -10.36 -3.75 2.95
N ASP A 72 -9.19 -3.64 3.56
CA ASP A 72 -8.69 -4.63 4.51
C ASP A 72 -9.32 -4.44 5.90
N ARG A 73 -10.62 -4.71 5.98
CA ARG A 73 -11.42 -4.49 7.19
C ARG A 73 -10.99 -5.37 8.36
N GLU A 74 -10.43 -6.54 8.06
CA GLU A 74 -9.96 -7.51 9.04
C GLU A 74 -8.47 -7.37 9.37
N HIS A 75 -7.79 -6.37 8.81
CA HIS A 75 -6.40 -6.03 9.11
C HIS A 75 -5.41 -7.16 8.77
N ARG A 76 -5.75 -7.98 7.77
CA ARG A 76 -4.95 -9.14 7.35
C ARG A 76 -3.61 -8.72 6.73
N TYR A 77 -3.57 -7.54 6.11
CA TYR A 77 -2.47 -7.06 5.30
C TYR A 77 -1.94 -5.68 5.77
N LEU A 78 -2.80 -4.80 6.30
CA LEU A 78 -2.41 -3.44 6.71
C LEU A 78 -1.29 -3.39 7.74
N SER A 79 -1.24 -4.35 8.67
CA SER A 79 -0.18 -4.44 9.67
C SER A 79 1.22 -4.55 9.05
N GLN A 80 1.31 -5.16 7.86
CA GLN A 80 2.57 -5.36 7.14
C GLN A 80 3.10 -4.07 6.51
N LEU A 81 2.26 -3.04 6.35
CA LEU A 81 2.68 -1.74 5.82
C LEU A 81 3.52 -0.97 6.82
N LEU A 82 3.25 -1.12 8.12
CA LEU A 82 3.90 -0.35 9.18
C LEU A 82 5.44 -0.47 9.15
N PRO A 83 6.03 -1.67 9.27
CA PRO A 83 7.49 -1.81 9.19
C PRO A 83 8.04 -1.55 7.78
N SER A 84 7.26 -1.82 6.73
CA SER A 84 7.74 -1.70 5.34
C SER A 84 7.81 -0.27 4.81
N LEU A 85 6.93 0.61 5.27
CA LEU A 85 6.90 2.01 4.83
C LEU A 85 7.57 2.95 5.83
N TRP A 86 7.46 2.67 7.13
CA TRP A 86 7.96 3.56 8.19
C TRP A 86 9.13 2.97 8.99
N GLY A 87 9.66 1.83 8.56
CA GLY A 87 10.84 1.17 9.15
C GLY A 87 10.50 0.24 10.32
N GLU A 88 11.38 -0.73 10.58
CA GLU A 88 11.19 -1.74 11.65
C GLU A 88 11.02 -1.13 13.05
N ASN A 89 11.60 0.05 13.28
CA ASN A 89 11.50 0.80 14.54
C ASN A 89 10.33 1.81 14.56
N PHE A 90 9.32 1.67 13.69
CA PHE A 90 8.19 2.61 13.62
C PHE A 90 7.48 2.80 14.98
N MET A 91 7.49 1.79 15.85
CA MET A 91 6.90 1.85 17.18
C MET A 91 7.60 2.87 18.09
N GLU A 92 8.91 3.06 17.95
CA GLU A 92 9.69 4.04 18.73
C GLU A 92 9.35 5.47 18.32
N ASN A 93 9.01 5.66 17.05
CA ASN A 93 8.67 6.96 16.46
C ASN A 93 7.15 7.17 16.31
N ALA A 94 6.33 6.30 16.90
CA ALA A 94 4.90 6.24 16.62
C ALA A 94 4.17 7.57 16.93
N ASP A 95 4.53 8.25 18.01
CA ASP A 95 3.93 9.53 18.38
C ASP A 95 4.20 10.62 17.33
N GLN A 96 5.44 10.70 16.84
CA GLN A 96 5.80 11.64 15.79
C GLN A 96 5.09 11.28 14.48
N LEU A 97 5.14 10.01 14.08
CA LEU A 97 4.54 9.53 12.84
C LEU A 97 3.00 9.71 12.83
N ARG A 98 2.33 9.52 13.97
CA ARG A 98 0.89 9.79 14.12
C ARG A 98 0.55 11.26 13.88
N LEU A 99 1.46 12.19 14.16
CA LEU A 99 1.25 13.62 13.92
C LEU A 99 1.55 14.01 12.48
N SER A 100 2.64 13.50 11.91
CA SER A 100 3.14 13.92 10.60
C SER A 100 2.56 13.16 9.41
N ASP A 101 2.06 11.93 9.60
CA ASP A 101 1.61 11.06 8.52
C ASP A 101 0.18 10.56 8.74
N ASN A 102 -0.70 10.90 7.80
CA ASN A 102 -2.12 10.55 7.87
C ASN A 102 -2.36 9.05 7.67
N ASN A 103 -1.64 8.42 6.74
CA ASN A 103 -1.80 7.00 6.44
C ASN A 103 -1.26 6.15 7.59
N PHE A 104 -0.10 6.52 8.15
CA PHE A 104 0.42 5.90 9.36
C PHE A 104 -0.60 5.99 10.50
N ARG A 105 -1.09 7.20 10.79
CA ARG A 105 -2.06 7.42 11.89
C ARG A 105 -3.31 6.55 11.73
N ARG A 106 -3.87 6.46 10.51
CA ARG A 106 -5.07 5.65 10.21
C ARG A 106 -4.80 4.16 10.43
N ILE A 107 -3.68 3.65 9.92
CA ILE A 107 -3.31 2.23 10.09
C ILE A 107 -2.99 1.95 11.55
N PHE A 108 -2.14 2.75 12.18
CA PHE A 108 -1.70 2.56 13.56
C PHE A 108 -2.88 2.49 14.53
N LYS A 109 -3.83 3.42 14.45
CA LYS A 109 -5.05 3.40 15.28
C LYS A 109 -5.89 2.14 15.06
N ARG A 110 -5.88 1.59 13.85
CA ARG A 110 -6.66 0.42 13.46
C ARG A 110 -6.01 -0.90 13.92
N ILE A 111 -4.68 -0.98 13.89
CA ILE A 111 -3.91 -2.15 14.36
C ILE A 111 -3.70 -2.14 15.88
N TYR A 112 -3.51 -0.97 16.48
CA TYR A 112 -3.24 -0.79 17.90
C TYR A 112 -4.25 0.17 18.55
N PRO A 113 -5.53 -0.25 18.71
CA PRO A 113 -6.60 0.63 19.19
C PRO A 113 -6.38 1.14 20.63
N ASP A 114 -5.61 0.41 21.44
CA ASP A 114 -5.33 0.73 22.84
C ASP A 114 -4.04 1.55 23.03
N LYS A 115 -3.38 1.96 21.93
CA LYS A 115 -2.15 2.76 21.94
C LYS A 115 -2.36 4.17 21.37
#